data_AF-A0A7C5IGQ5-F1
#
_entry.id   AF-A0A7C5IGQ5-F1
#
_cell.length_a   1.000
_cell.length_b   1.000
_cell.length_c   1.000
_cell.angle_alpha   90.00
_cell.angle_beta   90.00
_cell.angle_gamma   90.00
#
_symmetry.space_group_name_H-M   'P 1'
#
loop_
_entity.id
_entity.type
_entity.pdbx_description
1 polymer ?
#
loop_
_entity_poly.entity_id
_entity_poly.type
_entity_poly.pdbx_seq_one_letter_code
_entity_poly.pdbx_strand_id
1 'polypeptide(L)'
;MERNSVKDFQKVIESKLQEIEQEYESLLKIITSASQTSAEFKNAAKRLKEIEGIIHLKRERDRIEKRIDETSEILESEDEEIKKLAEEELSNLIAEKNRIDLKIKEMVLPEDPANLKSAIVELRAGIGGEEASLFVRDMFRMYTRFCEKKGYEVEILSTSQSEKGGFKEIIFLVKGKGAYRDFKYERGVHRVQRIPETESYGRIHTSAATVAVFPEMEEEEIKIDPSDLKIDTFRASGHGGQNVNKTSSAVRITHIPTGIVVSCQ
;
A
#
# COMPACT_ATOMS: atom_id res chain seq x y z
N MET A 1 -13.97 -6.36 -17.79
CA MET A 1 -13.04 -6.93 -16.78
C MET A 1 -13.32 -6.44 -15.36
N GLU A 2 -13.89 -5.25 -15.14
CA GLU A 2 -14.18 -4.72 -13.78
C GLU A 2 -15.25 -5.48 -12.99
N ARG A 3 -16.27 -6.08 -13.64
CA ARG A 3 -17.34 -6.81 -12.95
C ARG A 3 -16.88 -8.11 -12.24
N ASN A 4 -15.75 -8.68 -12.64
CA ASN A 4 -15.19 -9.87 -11.99
C ASN A 4 -14.40 -9.48 -10.73
N SER A 5 -13.64 -8.39 -10.78
CA SER A 5 -12.87 -7.89 -9.62
C SER A 5 -13.75 -7.55 -8.42
N VAL A 6 -14.90 -6.88 -8.63
CA VAL A 6 -15.81 -6.51 -7.53
C VAL A 6 -16.44 -7.75 -6.85
N LYS A 7 -16.82 -8.76 -7.63
CA LYS A 7 -17.36 -10.02 -7.10
C LYS A 7 -16.32 -10.82 -6.32
N ASP A 8 -15.07 -10.81 -6.79
CA ASP A 8 -13.95 -11.44 -6.08
C ASP A 8 -13.69 -10.75 -4.73
N PHE A 9 -13.77 -9.41 -4.67
CA PHE A 9 -13.62 -8.66 -3.43
C PHE A 9 -14.75 -8.87 -2.42
N GLN A 10 -16.01 -8.91 -2.86
CA GLN A 10 -17.14 -9.24 -1.97
C GLN A 10 -16.99 -10.62 -1.37
N LYS A 11 -16.60 -11.61 -2.18
CA LYS A 11 -16.35 -12.98 -1.74
C LYS A 11 -15.23 -13.08 -0.70
N VAL A 12 -14.17 -12.27 -0.85
CA VAL A 12 -13.07 -12.19 0.14
C VAL A 12 -13.57 -11.60 1.47
N ILE A 13 -14.38 -10.55 1.43
CA ILE A 13 -14.95 -9.94 2.65
C ILE A 13 -15.86 -10.93 3.37
N GLU A 14 -16.72 -11.64 2.63
CA GLU A 14 -17.60 -12.68 3.19
C GLU A 14 -16.82 -13.82 3.83
N SER A 15 -15.77 -14.33 3.16
CA SER A 15 -14.89 -15.36 3.71
C SER A 15 -14.24 -14.90 5.02
N LYS A 16 -13.69 -13.67 5.05
CA LYS A 16 -13.09 -13.11 6.27
C LYS A 16 -14.11 -12.92 7.39
N LEU A 17 -15.34 -12.49 7.08
CA LEU A 17 -16.40 -12.37 8.07
C LEU A 17 -16.78 -13.73 8.67
N GLN A 18 -16.80 -14.79 7.86
CA GLN A 18 -17.03 -16.16 8.35
C GLN A 18 -15.89 -16.63 9.25
N GLU A 19 -14.63 -16.36 8.89
CA GLU A 19 -13.46 -16.66 9.73
C GLU A 19 -13.56 -15.93 11.09
N ILE A 20 -13.88 -14.64 11.08
CA ILE A 20 -14.04 -13.83 12.30
C ILE A 20 -15.20 -14.34 13.17
N GLU A 21 -16.29 -14.82 12.56
CA GLU A 21 -17.43 -15.40 13.29
C GLU A 21 -17.07 -16.73 13.95
N GLN A 22 -16.36 -17.61 13.24
CA GLN A 22 -15.83 -18.86 13.82
C GLN A 22 -14.81 -18.58 14.93
N GLU A 23 -13.94 -17.58 14.74
CA GLU A 23 -13.02 -17.11 15.76
C GLU A 23 -13.80 -16.63 17.00
N TYR A 24 -14.82 -15.79 16.81
CA TYR A 24 -15.67 -15.28 17.89
C TYR A 24 -16.32 -16.40 18.72
N GLU A 25 -16.91 -17.40 18.06
CA GLU A 25 -17.48 -18.56 18.76
C GLU A 25 -16.44 -19.38 19.52
N SER A 26 -15.25 -19.56 18.95
CA SER A 26 -14.15 -20.28 19.62
C SER A 26 -13.66 -19.54 20.87
N LEU A 27 -13.55 -18.22 20.80
CA LEU A 27 -13.12 -17.36 21.90
C LEU A 27 -14.16 -17.35 23.03
N LEU A 28 -15.45 -17.32 22.71
CA LEU A 28 -16.52 -17.46 23.71
C LEU A 28 -16.44 -18.80 24.45
N LYS A 29 -16.15 -19.90 23.75
CA LYS A 29 -15.96 -21.22 24.38
C LYS A 29 -14.77 -21.20 25.34
N ILE A 30 -13.65 -20.58 24.95
CA ILE A 30 -12.45 -20.43 25.79
C ILE A 30 -12.75 -19.58 27.04
N ILE A 31 -13.46 -18.47 26.90
CA ILE A 31 -13.86 -17.61 28.03
C ILE A 31 -14.77 -18.35 29.01
N THR A 32 -15.62 -19.25 28.50
CA THR A 32 -16.57 -20.02 29.31
C THR A 32 -15.89 -21.21 30.03
N SER A 33 -14.83 -21.78 29.45
CA SER A 33 -14.15 -22.98 29.99
C SER A 33 -12.87 -22.69 30.78
N ALA A 34 -12.16 -21.60 30.47
CA ALA A 34 -10.88 -21.26 31.08
C ALA A 34 -11.05 -20.48 32.39
N SER A 35 -10.13 -20.71 33.33
CA SER A 35 -10.06 -19.90 34.55
C SER A 35 -9.68 -18.46 34.23
N GLN A 36 -10.33 -17.50 34.87
CA GLN A 36 -10.12 -16.05 34.69
C GLN A 36 -8.66 -15.60 34.93
N THR A 37 -7.89 -16.37 35.70
CA THR A 37 -6.47 -16.08 35.98
C THR A 37 -5.52 -16.56 34.87
N SER A 38 -5.99 -17.38 33.92
CA SER A 38 -5.17 -17.92 32.83
C SER A 38 -4.77 -16.81 31.84
N ALA A 39 -3.56 -16.93 31.29
CA ALA A 39 -3.11 -16.10 30.17
C ALA A 39 -4.02 -16.28 28.93
N GLU A 40 -4.56 -17.49 28.75
CA GLU A 40 -5.49 -17.82 27.66
C GLU A 40 -6.79 -17.02 27.76
N PHE A 41 -7.36 -16.90 28.97
CA PHE A 41 -8.55 -16.09 29.22
C PHE A 41 -8.30 -14.61 28.90
N LYS A 42 -7.16 -14.07 29.36
CA LYS A 42 -6.79 -12.66 29.13
C LYS A 42 -6.60 -12.36 27.63
N ASN A 43 -5.92 -13.25 26.91
CA ASN A 43 -5.72 -13.11 25.47
C ASN A 43 -7.05 -13.25 24.71
N ALA A 44 -7.89 -14.22 25.08
CA ALA A 44 -9.18 -14.42 24.46
C ALA A 44 -10.13 -13.24 24.70
N ALA A 45 -10.19 -12.70 25.92
CA ALA A 45 -11.00 -11.53 26.25
C ALA A 45 -10.54 -10.27 25.49
N LYS A 46 -9.21 -10.07 25.35
CA LYS A 46 -8.66 -8.97 24.56
C LYS A 46 -9.06 -9.10 23.09
N ARG A 47 -8.86 -10.28 22.50
CA ARG A 47 -9.18 -10.54 21.10
C ARG A 47 -10.68 -10.43 20.82
N LEU A 48 -11.53 -10.92 21.73
CA LEU A 48 -12.98 -10.82 21.61
C LEU A 48 -13.42 -9.36 21.54
N LYS A 49 -12.86 -8.49 22.38
CA LYS A 49 -13.12 -7.04 22.35
C LYS A 49 -12.70 -6.39 21.02
N GLU A 50 -11.64 -6.88 20.38
CA GLU A 50 -11.19 -6.37 19.06
C GLU A 50 -12.18 -6.72 17.94
N ILE A 51 -12.74 -7.93 17.96
CA ILE A 51 -13.63 -8.42 16.88
C ILE A 51 -15.12 -8.17 17.15
N GLU A 52 -15.52 -7.85 18.38
CA GLU A 52 -16.92 -7.61 18.77
C GLU A 52 -17.57 -6.50 17.94
N GLY A 53 -16.84 -5.43 17.62
CA GLY A 53 -17.32 -4.36 16.75
C GLY A 53 -17.65 -4.84 15.34
N ILE A 54 -16.84 -5.75 14.78
CA ILE A 54 -17.06 -6.34 13.46
C ILE A 54 -18.30 -7.24 13.48
N ILE A 55 -18.45 -8.07 14.52
CA ILE A 55 -19.61 -8.95 14.70
C ILE A 55 -20.90 -8.13 14.89
N HIS A 56 -20.86 -7.03 15.63
CA HIS A 56 -22.01 -6.14 15.76
C HIS A 56 -22.45 -5.58 14.41
N LEU A 57 -21.51 -5.03 13.63
CA LEU A 57 -21.80 -4.50 12.30
C LEU A 57 -22.34 -5.58 11.35
N LYS A 58 -21.79 -6.79 11.39
CA LYS A 58 -22.31 -7.93 10.62
C LYS A 58 -23.77 -8.21 10.97
N ARG A 59 -24.09 -8.33 12.27
CA ARG A 59 -25.47 -8.60 12.73
C ARG A 59 -26.43 -7.48 12.35
N GLU A 60 -25.97 -6.23 12.37
CA GLU A 60 -26.74 -5.08 11.92
C GLU A 60 -27.03 -5.15 10.43
N ARG A 61 -26.02 -5.47 9.60
CA ARG A 61 -26.19 -5.71 8.16
C ARG A 61 -27.19 -6.84 7.88
N ASP A 62 -27.05 -7.99 8.55
CA ASP A 62 -27.91 -9.15 8.34
C ASP A 62 -29.38 -8.85 8.72
N ARG A 63 -29.62 -7.95 9.70
CA ARG A 63 -30.97 -7.44 10.02
C ARG A 63 -31.53 -6.54 8.92
N ILE A 64 -30.70 -5.66 8.36
CA ILE A 64 -31.11 -4.80 7.25
C ILE A 64 -31.40 -5.62 6.00
N GLU A 65 -30.60 -6.65 5.70
CA GLU A 65 -30.87 -7.57 4.59
C GLU A 65 -32.21 -8.27 4.73
N LYS A 66 -32.54 -8.78 5.93
CA LYS A 66 -33.88 -9.34 6.18
C LYS A 66 -35.00 -8.34 5.94
N ARG A 67 -34.83 -7.09 6.40
CA ARG A 67 -35.82 -6.03 6.17
C ARG A 67 -35.95 -5.68 4.68
N ILE A 68 -34.84 -5.70 3.93
CA ILE A 68 -34.85 -5.50 2.48
C ILE A 68 -35.64 -6.61 1.80
N ASP A 69 -35.42 -7.87 2.19
CA ASP A 69 -36.14 -9.02 1.63
C ASP A 69 -37.64 -8.92 1.94
N GLU A 70 -38.00 -8.67 3.21
CA GLU A 70 -39.39 -8.46 3.65
C GLU A 70 -40.07 -7.28 2.93
N THR A 71 -39.36 -6.16 2.75
CA THR A 71 -39.89 -4.98 2.03
C THR A 71 -40.01 -5.23 0.53
N SER A 72 -39.13 -6.05 -0.04
CA SER A 72 -39.17 -6.42 -1.46
C SER A 72 -40.36 -7.32 -1.77
N GLU A 73 -40.77 -8.20 -0.85
CA GLU A 73 -41.99 -8.99 -0.98
C GLU A 73 -43.25 -8.10 -0.98
N ILE A 74 -43.25 -6.98 -0.25
CA ILE A 74 -44.37 -6.01 -0.22
C ILE A 74 -44.56 -5.32 -1.59
N LEU A 75 -43.50 -5.20 -2.39
CA LEU A 75 -43.60 -4.65 -3.76
C LEU A 75 -44.43 -5.53 -4.70
N GLU A 76 -44.70 -6.78 -4.34
CA GLU A 76 -45.60 -7.66 -5.10
C GLU A 76 -47.09 -7.35 -4.86
N SER A 77 -47.42 -6.45 -3.91
CA SER A 77 -48.79 -6.02 -3.61
C SER A 77 -49.49 -5.35 -4.80
N GLU A 78 -50.80 -5.54 -4.96
CA GLU A 78 -51.58 -4.89 -6.02
C GLU A 78 -51.90 -3.41 -5.75
N ASP A 79 -51.65 -2.93 -4.53
CA ASP A 79 -51.93 -1.55 -4.10
C ASP A 79 -50.76 -0.59 -4.45
N GLU A 80 -51.03 0.42 -5.29
CA GLU A 80 -50.04 1.41 -5.73
C GLU A 80 -49.52 2.33 -4.60
N GLU A 81 -50.33 2.62 -3.59
CA GLU A 81 -49.93 3.49 -2.47
C GLU A 81 -48.96 2.74 -1.55
N ILE A 82 -49.24 1.45 -1.30
CA ILE A 82 -48.36 0.55 -0.56
C ILE A 82 -47.04 0.33 -1.29
N LYS A 83 -47.07 0.18 -2.62
CA LYS A 83 -45.86 0.05 -3.45
C LYS A 83 -44.94 1.26 -3.33
N LYS A 84 -45.48 2.48 -3.43
CA LYS A 84 -44.66 3.71 -3.31
C LYS A 84 -43.99 3.83 -1.95
N LEU A 85 -44.70 3.51 -0.88
CA LEU A 85 -44.13 3.51 0.48
C LEU A 85 -43.01 2.46 0.61
N ALA A 86 -43.20 1.27 0.04
CA ALA A 86 -42.18 0.22 0.03
C ALA A 86 -40.95 0.59 -0.82
N GLU A 87 -41.11 1.27 -1.95
CA GLU A 87 -39.99 1.76 -2.77
C GLU A 87 -39.12 2.79 -2.02
N GLU A 88 -39.76 3.72 -1.29
CA GLU A 88 -39.04 4.71 -0.47
C GLU A 88 -38.31 4.03 0.70
N GLU A 89 -38.95 3.09 1.39
CA GLU A 89 -38.30 2.33 2.47
C GLU A 89 -37.14 1.49 1.94
N LEU A 90 -37.31 0.80 0.82
CA LEU A 90 -36.27 -0.01 0.19
C LEU A 90 -35.04 0.84 -0.18
N SER A 91 -35.27 2.02 -0.76
CA SER A 91 -34.20 2.97 -1.09
C SER A 91 -33.38 3.36 0.15
N ASN A 92 -34.06 3.66 1.26
CA ASN A 92 -33.42 4.00 2.53
C ASN A 92 -32.64 2.80 3.12
N LEU A 93 -33.22 1.61 3.10
CA LEU A 93 -32.57 0.38 3.58
C LEU A 93 -31.33 0.02 2.76
N ILE A 94 -31.38 0.19 1.44
CA ILE A 94 -30.22 -0.03 0.55
C ILE A 94 -29.12 0.99 0.86
N ALA A 95 -29.46 2.27 1.06
CA ALA A 95 -28.49 3.28 1.44
C ALA A 95 -27.84 2.99 2.80
N GLU A 96 -28.63 2.52 3.77
CA GLU A 96 -28.14 2.12 5.09
C GLU A 96 -27.24 0.88 5.01
N LYS A 97 -27.64 -0.15 4.26
CA LYS A 97 -26.83 -1.34 3.98
C LYS A 97 -25.48 -0.95 3.40
N ASN A 98 -25.46 -0.12 2.35
CA ASN A 98 -24.21 0.33 1.72
C ASN A 98 -23.28 1.05 2.70
N ARG A 99 -23.84 1.85 3.62
CA ARG A 99 -23.06 2.52 4.68
C ARG A 99 -22.44 1.52 5.65
N ILE A 100 -23.18 0.48 6.05
CA ILE A 100 -22.66 -0.57 6.95
C ILE A 100 -21.61 -1.42 6.22
N ASP A 101 -21.86 -1.80 4.97
CA ASP A 101 -20.90 -2.57 4.16
C ASP A 101 -19.57 -1.84 4.02
N LEU A 102 -19.59 -0.50 3.87
CA LEU A 102 -18.36 0.30 3.84
C LEU A 102 -17.60 0.23 5.17
N LYS A 103 -18.28 0.36 6.31
CA LYS A 103 -17.67 0.25 7.64
C LYS A 103 -17.10 -1.14 7.90
N ILE A 104 -17.84 -2.19 7.51
CA ILE A 104 -17.37 -3.57 7.61
C ILE A 104 -16.09 -3.76 6.79
N LYS A 105 -16.08 -3.25 5.55
CA LYS A 105 -14.92 -3.30 4.67
C LYS A 105 -13.69 -2.65 5.31
N GLU A 106 -13.85 -1.47 5.90
CA GLU A 106 -12.77 -0.75 6.59
C GLU A 106 -12.23 -1.52 7.80
N MET A 107 -13.09 -2.16 8.59
CA MET A 107 -12.65 -2.91 9.78
C MET A 107 -12.03 -4.27 9.46
N VAL A 108 -12.56 -4.98 8.45
CA VAL A 108 -12.12 -6.34 8.07
C VAL A 108 -10.84 -6.32 7.24
N LEU A 109 -10.61 -5.24 6.49
CA LEU A 109 -9.41 -5.01 5.69
C LEU A 109 -8.64 -3.84 6.30
N PRO A 110 -7.82 -4.06 7.35
CA PRO A 110 -6.99 -2.99 7.89
C PRO A 110 -6.16 -2.39 6.76
N GLU A 111 -6.15 -1.06 6.66
CA GLU A 111 -5.33 -0.37 5.67
C GLU A 111 -3.87 -0.80 5.84
N ASP A 112 -3.24 -1.26 4.76
CA ASP A 112 -1.79 -1.49 4.74
C ASP A 112 -1.09 -0.21 5.22
N PRO A 113 -0.24 -0.25 6.26
CA PRO A 113 0.44 0.92 6.79
C PRO A 113 1.23 1.69 5.72
N ALA A 114 1.68 1.02 4.65
CA ALA A 114 2.33 1.68 3.52
C ALA A 114 1.41 2.68 2.82
N ASN A 115 0.09 2.45 2.80
CA ASN A 115 -0.88 3.37 2.18
C ASN A 115 -0.87 4.75 2.84
N LEU A 116 -0.49 4.86 4.11
CA LEU A 116 -0.47 6.13 4.83
C LEU A 116 0.81 6.95 4.57
N LYS A 117 1.83 6.36 3.94
CA LYS A 117 3.13 7.00 3.73
C LYS A 117 3.14 7.92 2.51
N SER A 118 4.17 8.77 2.44
CA SER A 118 4.55 9.51 1.23
C SER A 118 4.89 8.53 0.09
N ALA A 119 4.94 9.03 -1.15
CA ALA A 119 5.25 8.21 -2.32
C ALA A 119 6.51 8.71 -3.02
N ILE A 120 7.42 7.80 -3.38
CA ILE A 120 8.47 8.06 -4.37
C ILE A 120 7.93 7.59 -5.72
N VAL A 121 7.94 8.48 -6.70
CA VAL A 121 7.47 8.21 -8.05
C VAL A 121 8.63 8.37 -9.03
N GLU A 122 8.87 7.33 -9.82
CA GLU A 122 9.85 7.33 -10.90
C GLU A 122 9.11 7.23 -12.24
N LEU A 123 9.33 8.20 -13.11
CA LEU A 123 8.87 8.17 -14.49
C LEU A 123 10.06 7.98 -15.40
N ARG A 124 9.97 7.00 -16.31
CA ARG A 124 11.02 6.71 -17.29
C ARG A 124 10.46 6.61 -18.69
N ALA A 125 11.18 7.19 -19.65
CA ALA A 125 10.85 7.11 -21.06
C ALA A 125 11.03 5.68 -21.57
N GLY A 126 10.01 5.15 -22.25
CA GLY A 126 10.03 3.83 -22.86
C GLY A 126 10.24 3.89 -24.37
N ILE A 127 9.37 3.21 -25.11
CA ILE A 127 9.40 3.18 -26.58
C ILE A 127 8.93 4.54 -27.11
N GLY A 128 9.65 5.12 -28.07
CA GLY A 128 9.30 6.41 -28.68
C GLY A 128 10.42 7.47 -28.66
N GLY A 129 11.58 7.15 -28.07
CA GLY A 129 12.76 8.02 -28.10
C GLY A 129 12.49 9.40 -27.48
N GLU A 130 12.77 10.47 -28.23
CA GLU A 130 12.51 11.84 -27.79
C GLU A 130 11.03 12.11 -27.50
N GLU A 131 10.11 11.49 -28.24
CA GLU A 131 8.67 11.66 -27.97
C GLU A 131 8.26 11.03 -26.63
N ALA A 132 8.84 9.88 -26.28
CA ALA A 132 8.62 9.28 -24.96
C ALA A 132 9.15 10.19 -23.85
N SER A 133 10.26 10.90 -24.08
CA SER A 133 10.82 11.85 -23.10
C SER A 133 9.93 13.09 -22.92
N LEU A 134 9.32 13.60 -24.00
CA LEU A 134 8.33 14.66 -23.93
C LEU A 134 7.05 14.20 -23.23
N PHE A 135 6.63 12.96 -23.46
CA PHE A 135 5.49 12.38 -22.77
C PHE A 135 5.74 12.26 -21.25
N VAL A 136 6.94 11.87 -20.81
CA VAL A 136 7.31 11.85 -19.39
C VAL A 136 7.20 13.26 -18.76
N ARG A 137 7.63 14.31 -19.47
CA ARG A 137 7.45 15.71 -19.02
C ARG A 137 5.97 16.05 -18.84
N ASP A 138 5.14 15.66 -19.78
CA ASP A 138 3.69 15.93 -19.73
C ASP A 138 3.04 15.17 -18.56
N MET A 139 3.46 13.91 -18.31
CA MET A 139 3.03 13.13 -17.15
C MET A 139 3.48 13.76 -15.82
N PHE A 140 4.74 14.20 -15.73
CA PHE A 140 5.24 14.90 -14.54
C PHE A 140 4.39 16.14 -14.25
N ARG A 141 4.10 16.95 -15.27
CA ARG A 141 3.21 18.13 -15.14
C ARG A 141 1.78 17.75 -14.74
N MET A 142 1.27 16.61 -15.20
CA MET A 142 -0.03 16.10 -14.78
C MET A 142 -0.03 15.74 -13.30
N TYR A 143 0.99 15.01 -12.84
CA TYR A 143 1.11 14.60 -11.45
C TYR A 143 1.36 15.77 -10.50
N THR A 144 2.16 16.77 -10.86
CA THR A 144 2.34 17.96 -10.02
C THR A 144 1.03 18.71 -9.81
N ARG A 145 0.20 18.86 -10.86
CA ARG A 145 -1.14 19.45 -10.74
C ARG A 145 -2.09 18.61 -9.89
N PHE A 146 -2.00 17.29 -9.98
CA PHE A 146 -2.76 16.39 -9.11
C PHE A 146 -2.36 16.58 -7.65
N CYS A 147 -1.06 16.65 -7.36
CA CYS A 147 -0.52 16.91 -6.03
C CYS A 147 -0.98 18.26 -5.48
N GLU A 148 -0.90 19.34 -6.26
CA GLU A 148 -1.39 20.67 -5.87
C GLU A 148 -2.87 20.64 -5.47
N LYS A 149 -3.72 19.95 -6.24
CA LYS A 149 -5.15 19.81 -5.93
C LYS A 149 -5.42 19.01 -4.65
N LYS A 150 -4.56 18.04 -4.34
CA LYS A 150 -4.65 17.19 -3.15
C LYS A 150 -3.96 17.79 -1.92
N GLY A 151 -3.21 18.89 -2.10
CA GLY A 151 -2.40 19.50 -1.04
C GLY A 151 -1.12 18.71 -0.71
N TYR A 152 -0.61 17.92 -1.67
CA TYR A 152 0.68 17.25 -1.52
C TYR A 152 1.83 18.15 -1.96
N GLU A 153 2.95 18.06 -1.26
CA GLU A 153 4.20 18.73 -1.63
C GLU A 153 5.03 17.79 -2.51
N VAL A 154 5.63 18.34 -3.58
CA VAL A 154 6.45 17.57 -4.52
C VAL A 154 7.90 18.05 -4.44
N GLU A 155 8.81 17.12 -4.17
CA GLU A 155 10.26 17.35 -4.14
C GLU A 155 10.93 16.51 -5.23
N ILE A 156 11.72 17.14 -6.10
CA ILE A 156 12.44 16.43 -7.16
C ILE A 156 13.73 15.85 -6.56
N LEU A 157 13.91 14.53 -6.66
CA LEU A 157 15.09 13.83 -6.14
C LEU A 157 16.19 13.69 -7.20
N SER A 158 15.80 13.35 -8.43
CA SER A 158 16.74 13.15 -9.55
C SER A 158 16.06 13.42 -10.88
N THR A 159 16.82 13.92 -11.86
CA THR A 159 16.34 14.12 -13.23
C THR A 159 17.42 13.77 -14.25
N SER A 160 16.99 13.21 -15.36
CA SER A 160 17.79 12.99 -16.56
C SER A 160 17.04 13.59 -17.75
N GLN A 161 17.55 14.71 -18.26
CA GLN A 161 16.89 15.46 -19.33
C GLN A 161 17.19 14.88 -20.72
N SER A 162 16.25 15.04 -21.65
CA SER A 162 16.46 14.76 -23.08
C SER A 162 16.84 16.02 -23.85
N GLU A 163 17.38 15.86 -25.06
CA GLU A 163 17.88 16.98 -25.87
C GLU A 163 16.76 17.94 -26.30
N LYS A 164 15.54 17.43 -26.48
CA LYS A 164 14.37 18.23 -26.88
C LYS A 164 13.50 18.74 -25.72
N GLY A 165 14.05 18.75 -24.49
CA GLY A 165 13.37 19.35 -23.34
C GLY A 165 12.31 18.45 -22.68
N GLY A 166 12.46 17.13 -22.82
CA GLY A 166 11.74 16.13 -22.03
C GLY A 166 12.60 15.53 -20.92
N PHE A 167 12.12 14.47 -20.30
CA PHE A 167 12.89 13.68 -19.33
C PHE A 167 13.04 12.23 -19.81
N LYS A 168 14.28 11.74 -19.86
CA LYS A 168 14.54 10.30 -19.97
C LYS A 168 14.14 9.59 -18.68
N GLU A 169 14.40 10.24 -17.56
CA GLU A 169 14.05 9.78 -16.21
C GLU A 169 13.78 10.98 -15.30
N ILE A 170 12.77 10.89 -14.44
CA ILE A 170 12.52 11.84 -13.36
C ILE A 170 12.01 11.08 -12.14
N ILE A 171 12.68 11.31 -11.00
CA ILE A 171 12.34 10.74 -9.71
C ILE A 171 11.94 11.88 -8.78
N PHE A 172 10.75 11.79 -8.20
CA PHE A 172 10.24 12.79 -7.27
C PHE A 172 9.53 12.14 -6.08
N LEU A 173 9.67 12.79 -4.93
CA LEU A 173 8.97 12.48 -3.70
C LEU A 173 7.70 13.31 -3.60
N VAL A 174 6.58 12.64 -3.32
CA VAL A 174 5.28 13.24 -3.03
C VAL A 174 5.03 13.12 -1.54
N LYS A 175 5.28 14.21 -0.81
CA LYS A 175 5.10 14.29 0.64
C LYS A 175 3.62 14.49 0.98
N GLY A 176 3.10 13.59 1.80
CA GLY A 176 1.73 13.70 2.28
C GLY A 176 1.19 12.37 2.79
N LYS A 177 0.39 12.44 3.84
CA LYS A 177 -0.30 11.26 4.38
C LYS A 177 -1.26 10.72 3.31
N GLY A 178 -1.09 9.46 2.95
CA GLY A 178 -1.93 8.84 1.92
C GLY A 178 -1.40 8.98 0.48
N ALA A 179 -0.26 9.64 0.25
CA ALA A 179 0.23 9.85 -1.12
C ALA A 179 0.50 8.52 -1.83
N TYR A 180 1.09 7.53 -1.15
CA TYR A 180 1.31 6.21 -1.74
C TYR A 180 -0.01 5.51 -2.11
N ARG A 181 -1.05 5.63 -1.28
CA ARG A 181 -2.37 5.06 -1.58
C ARG A 181 -2.95 5.62 -2.87
N ASP A 182 -2.80 6.91 -3.09
CA ASP A 182 -3.35 7.59 -4.26
C ASP A 182 -2.52 7.27 -5.52
N PHE A 183 -1.19 7.19 -5.40
CA PHE A 183 -0.29 6.92 -6.54
C PHE A 183 -0.10 5.43 -6.88
N LYS A 184 -0.36 4.47 -5.99
CA LYS A 184 -0.06 3.04 -6.24
C LYS A 184 -0.73 2.47 -7.49
N TYR A 185 -1.86 3.05 -7.91
CA TYR A 185 -2.60 2.64 -9.11
C TYR A 185 -2.01 3.18 -10.41
N GLU A 186 -1.11 4.16 -10.32
CA GLU A 186 -0.40 4.73 -11.48
C GLU A 186 0.76 3.84 -11.93
N ARG A 187 1.15 2.85 -11.13
CA ARG A 187 2.24 1.92 -11.44
C ARG A 187 1.95 1.14 -12.72
N GLY A 188 2.87 1.20 -13.68
CA GLY A 188 2.78 0.41 -14.90
C GLY A 188 3.25 1.16 -16.14
N VAL A 189 2.77 0.71 -17.31
CA VAL A 189 3.12 1.29 -18.61
C VAL A 189 1.98 2.19 -19.07
N HIS A 190 2.31 3.44 -19.37
CA HIS A 190 1.40 4.43 -19.91
C HIS A 190 1.69 4.61 -21.40
N ARG A 191 0.64 4.58 -22.22
CA ARG A 191 0.74 4.65 -23.68
C ARG A 191 0.14 5.95 -24.20
N VAL A 192 0.83 6.61 -25.12
CA VAL A 192 0.34 7.80 -25.83
C VAL A 192 0.33 7.56 -27.34
N GLN A 193 -0.73 8.02 -28.01
CA GLN A 193 -0.84 8.02 -29.46
C GLN A 193 -1.17 9.43 -29.92
N ARG A 194 -0.21 10.11 -30.55
CA ARG A 194 -0.35 11.47 -31.07
C ARG A 194 0.61 11.72 -32.22
N ILE A 195 0.45 12.85 -32.90
CA ILE A 195 1.46 13.36 -33.82
C ILE A 195 2.59 13.97 -32.97
N PRO A 196 3.80 13.40 -32.96
CA PRO A 196 4.91 13.92 -32.15
C PRO A 196 5.27 15.35 -32.54
N GLU A 197 5.72 16.15 -31.58
CA GLU A 197 6.34 17.46 -31.87
C GLU A 197 7.62 17.31 -32.72
N THR A 198 8.19 16.11 -32.72
CA THR A 198 9.41 15.76 -33.45
C THR A 198 9.17 15.26 -34.88
N GLU A 199 7.91 15.11 -35.30
CA GLU A 199 7.52 14.52 -36.59
C GLU A 199 7.20 15.60 -37.63
N SER A 200 7.70 15.43 -38.85
CA SER A 200 7.54 16.43 -39.94
C SER A 200 6.34 16.15 -40.85
N TYR A 201 5.88 14.89 -40.93
CA TYR A 201 4.86 14.46 -41.90
C TYR A 201 3.46 14.30 -41.30
N GLY A 202 3.24 14.72 -40.05
CA GLY A 202 1.92 14.67 -39.41
C GLY A 202 1.41 13.24 -39.13
N ARG A 203 2.32 12.26 -39.01
CA ARG A 203 1.96 10.86 -38.76
C ARG A 203 1.73 10.62 -37.26
N ILE A 204 0.75 9.78 -36.93
CA ILE A 204 0.50 9.37 -35.55
C ILE A 204 1.51 8.31 -35.15
N HIS A 205 2.26 8.56 -34.09
CA HIS A 205 3.16 7.59 -33.49
C HIS A 205 2.60 7.08 -32.17
N THR A 206 2.97 5.85 -31.83
CA THR A 206 2.70 5.27 -30.51
C THR A 206 3.98 5.32 -29.68
N SER A 207 3.92 5.99 -28.53
CA SER A 207 5.01 6.03 -27.55
C SER A 207 4.52 5.52 -26.19
N ALA A 208 5.45 5.18 -25.31
CA ALA A 208 5.17 4.68 -23.97
C ALA A 208 6.15 5.22 -22.93
N ALA A 209 5.68 5.34 -21.69
CA ALA A 209 6.48 5.64 -20.50
C ALA A 209 6.15 4.64 -19.39
N THR A 210 7.11 4.38 -18.50
CA THR A 210 6.91 3.54 -17.33
C THR A 210 6.84 4.38 -16.08
N VAL A 211 5.95 4.00 -15.16
CA VAL A 211 5.78 4.60 -13.85
C VAL A 211 6.04 3.54 -12.79
N ALA A 212 7.01 3.80 -11.91
CA ALA A 212 7.22 3.04 -10.69
C ALA A 212 6.83 3.91 -9.49
N VAL A 213 6.21 3.28 -8.49
CA VAL A 213 5.71 3.96 -7.29
C VAL A 213 6.12 3.13 -6.09
N PHE A 214 6.79 3.76 -5.13
CA PHE A 214 7.27 3.15 -3.90
C PHE A 214 6.77 3.94 -2.69
N PRO A 215 6.46 3.28 -1.56
CA PRO A 215 6.24 4.01 -0.32
C PRO A 215 7.57 4.59 0.16
N GLU A 216 7.54 5.78 0.73
CA GLU A 216 8.70 6.33 1.43
C GLU A 216 9.09 5.39 2.57
N MET A 217 10.36 4.98 2.60
CA MET A 217 10.95 4.20 3.68
C MET A 217 11.86 5.12 4.47
N GLU A 218 11.73 5.09 5.79
CA GLU A 218 12.71 5.71 6.67
C GLU A 218 13.99 4.86 6.60
N GLU A 219 15.14 5.51 6.40
CA GLU A 219 16.42 4.87 6.62
C GLU A 219 16.55 4.60 8.12
N GLU A 220 16.52 3.33 8.51
CA GLU A 220 16.83 2.96 9.88
C GLU A 220 18.33 3.20 10.13
N GLU A 221 18.64 4.00 11.14
CA GLU A 221 20.02 4.20 11.59
C GLU A 221 20.55 2.87 12.13
N ILE A 222 21.36 2.17 11.33
CA ILE A 222 21.93 0.87 11.72
C ILE A 222 22.95 1.11 12.82
N LYS A 223 22.53 0.88 14.07
CA LYS A 223 23.44 0.85 15.21
C LYS A 223 24.16 -0.50 15.24
N ILE A 224 25.47 -0.46 15.03
CA ILE A 224 26.32 -1.64 15.20
C ILE A 224 26.61 -1.80 16.68
N ASP A 225 26.14 -2.90 17.28
CA ASP A 225 26.48 -3.24 18.65
C ASP A 225 27.96 -3.70 18.71
N PRO A 226 28.81 -3.09 19.56
CA PRO A 226 30.19 -3.52 19.72
C PRO A 226 30.34 -4.99 20.15
N SER A 227 29.34 -5.57 20.81
CA SER A 227 29.36 -6.98 21.22
C SER A 227 29.21 -7.96 20.05
N ASP A 228 28.65 -7.50 18.92
CA ASP A 228 28.55 -8.25 17.66
C ASP A 228 29.83 -8.14 16.82
N LEU A 229 30.82 -7.38 17.26
CA LEU A 229 32.09 -7.18 16.57
C LEU A 229 33.21 -7.97 17.25
N LYS A 230 33.83 -8.87 16.49
CA LYS A 230 35.12 -9.45 16.85
C LYS A 230 36.23 -8.62 16.22
N ILE A 231 37.04 -7.97 17.06
CA ILE A 231 38.16 -7.13 16.65
C ILE A 231 39.47 -7.89 16.90
N ASP A 232 40.16 -8.24 15.81
CA ASP A 232 41.45 -8.91 15.84
C ASP A 232 42.53 -7.94 15.35
N THR A 233 43.50 -7.62 16.21
CA THR A 233 44.69 -6.81 15.83
C THR A 233 45.84 -7.73 15.43
N PHE A 234 46.45 -7.50 14.28
CA PHE A 234 47.55 -8.30 13.75
C PHE A 234 48.64 -7.42 13.13
N ARG A 235 49.76 -8.03 12.72
CA ARG A 235 50.88 -7.31 12.10
C ARG A 235 50.57 -7.05 10.62
N ALA A 236 50.77 -5.81 10.17
CA ALA A 236 50.56 -5.45 8.77
C ALA A 236 51.54 -6.18 7.84
N SER A 237 51.09 -6.48 6.62
CA SER A 237 51.93 -7.10 5.59
C SER A 237 52.31 -6.05 4.52
N GLY A 238 53.61 -5.83 4.30
CA GLY A 238 54.08 -4.83 3.33
C GLY A 238 55.54 -4.40 3.52
N HIS A 239 56.03 -3.54 2.62
CA HIS A 239 57.38 -2.97 2.67
C HIS A 239 57.46 -1.92 3.78
N GLY A 240 57.78 -2.34 5.00
CA GLY A 240 57.90 -1.48 6.17
C GLY A 240 59.23 -1.69 6.90
N GLY A 241 59.72 -0.63 7.56
CA GLY A 241 60.92 -0.68 8.40
C GLY A 241 60.73 -1.54 9.65
N GLN A 242 61.72 -1.53 10.55
CA GLN A 242 61.73 -2.37 11.77
C GLN A 242 60.46 -2.24 12.65
N ASN A 243 59.71 -1.15 12.56
CA ASN A 243 58.45 -0.93 13.29
C ASN A 243 57.30 -1.83 12.83
N VAL A 244 57.21 -2.17 11.54
CA VAL A 244 56.13 -3.02 11.01
C VAL A 244 56.22 -4.46 11.53
N ASN A 245 57.44 -4.90 11.87
CA ASN A 245 57.67 -6.23 12.46
C ASN A 245 57.42 -6.28 13.98
N LYS A 246 57.36 -5.13 14.66
CA LYS A 246 57.23 -5.05 16.13
C LYS A 246 55.83 -4.68 16.59
N THR A 247 55.08 -3.90 15.81
CA THR A 247 53.79 -3.33 16.22
C THR A 247 52.62 -3.99 15.49
N SER A 248 51.56 -4.36 16.21
CA SER A 248 50.30 -4.82 15.60
C SER A 248 49.49 -3.62 15.12
N SER A 249 49.82 -3.12 13.92
CA SER A 249 49.20 -1.92 13.33
C SER A 249 48.01 -2.22 12.42
N ALA A 250 47.77 -3.48 12.05
CA ALA A 250 46.64 -3.86 11.21
C ALA A 250 45.46 -4.35 12.05
N VAL A 251 44.25 -4.02 11.61
CA VAL A 251 43.01 -4.36 12.31
C VAL A 251 42.10 -5.14 11.37
N ARG A 252 41.57 -6.25 11.85
CA ARG A 252 40.50 -7.02 11.21
C ARG A 252 39.28 -6.99 12.10
N ILE A 253 38.15 -6.61 11.54
CA ILE A 253 36.86 -6.61 12.22
C ILE A 253 35.97 -7.65 11.54
N THR A 254 35.37 -8.51 12.34
CA THR A 254 34.38 -9.50 11.90
C THR A 254 33.06 -9.19 12.57
N HIS A 255 32.00 -8.95 11.79
CA HIS A 255 30.65 -8.84 12.33
C HIS A 255 30.06 -10.25 12.49
N ILE A 256 29.97 -10.72 13.74
CA ILE A 256 29.65 -12.10 14.13
C ILE A 256 28.33 -12.59 13.50
N PRO A 257 27.22 -11.82 13.53
CA PRO A 257 25.94 -12.29 12.99
C PRO A 257 25.96 -12.51 11.47
N THR A 258 26.69 -11.66 10.73
CA THR A 258 26.71 -11.70 9.25
C THR A 258 27.90 -12.46 8.67
N GLY A 259 28.95 -12.68 9.47
CA GLY A 259 30.21 -13.25 9.00
C GLY A 259 31.04 -12.33 8.09
N ILE A 260 30.63 -11.07 7.88
CA ILE A 260 31.38 -10.11 7.07
C ILE A 260 32.69 -9.78 7.79
N VAL A 261 33.80 -9.91 7.07
CA VAL A 261 35.15 -9.62 7.56
C VAL A 261 35.72 -8.46 6.75
N VAL A 262 36.15 -7.40 7.44
CA VAL A 262 36.86 -6.27 6.85
C VAL A 262 38.22 -6.15 7.52
N SER A 263 39.27 -5.96 6.74
CA SER A 263 40.63 -5.73 7.25
C SER A 263 41.24 -4.48 6.65
N CYS A 264 41.88 -3.68 7.49
CA CYS A 264 42.64 -2.49 7.11
C CYS A 264 44.08 -2.65 7.63
N GLN A 265 45.08 -2.42 6.76
CA GLN A 265 46.51 -2.57 7.06
C GLN A 265 47.33 -1.43 6.45
#